data_AF-A0A2E2W8P3-F1
#
_entry.id   AF-A0A2E2W8P3-F1
#
_cell.length_a   1.000
_cell.length_b   1.000
_cell.length_c   1.000
_cell.angle_alpha   90.00
_cell.angle_beta   90.00
_cell.angle_gamma   90.00
#
_symmetry.space_group_name_H-M   'P 1'
#
loop_
_entity.id
_entity.type
_entity.pdbx_description
1 polymer ?
#
loop_
_entity_poly.entity_id
_entity_poly.type
_entity_poly.pdbx_seq_one_letter_code
_entity_poly.pdbx_strand_id
1 'polypeptide(L)'
;MSNPLKIKLSIADRVYPLNIPPEQEEGLRKATKKIEAMIKQFENSYAVRDKQDVLAMCALQFAAQVEQKQLDKQTDTQQVEEQLKALNQLLQEHLS
;
A
#
# COMPACT_ATOMS: atom_id res chain seq x y z
N MET A 1 5.83 -27.85 5.02
CA MET A 1 7.02 -27.01 5.25
C MET A 1 7.38 -26.34 3.94
N SER A 2 6.95 -25.09 3.75
CA SER A 2 7.22 -24.32 2.52
C SER A 2 8.70 -23.89 2.52
N ASN A 3 9.48 -24.46 1.60
CA ASN A 3 10.89 -24.10 1.49
C ASN A 3 11.03 -22.64 1.03
N PRO A 4 11.96 -21.87 1.63
CA PRO A 4 12.23 -20.50 1.21
C PRO A 4 12.76 -20.48 -0.23
N LEU A 5 12.18 -19.60 -1.06
CA LEU A 5 12.60 -19.35 -2.44
C LEU A 5 13.61 -18.22 -2.48
N LYS A 6 14.71 -18.44 -3.23
CA LYS A 6 15.67 -17.40 -3.60
C LYS A 6 15.13 -16.64 -4.81
N ILE A 7 14.76 -15.39 -4.62
CA ILE A 7 14.36 -14.49 -5.71
C ILE A 7 15.36 -13.35 -5.86
N LYS A 8 15.39 -12.74 -7.05
CA LYS A 8 16.15 -11.53 -7.33
C LYS A 8 15.17 -10.45 -7.77
N LEU A 9 15.08 -9.35 -7.02
CA LEU A 9 14.26 -8.19 -7.36
C LEU A 9 15.15 -7.08 -7.90
N SER A 10 14.68 -6.35 -8.91
CA SER A 10 15.39 -5.21 -9.49
C SER A 10 14.64 -3.93 -9.18
N ILE A 11 15.29 -2.96 -8.55
CA ILE A 11 14.73 -1.64 -8.21
C ILE A 11 15.79 -0.59 -8.58
N ALA A 12 15.44 0.39 -9.42
CA ALA A 12 16.31 1.51 -9.80
C ALA A 12 17.74 1.08 -10.23
N ASP A 13 17.83 0.11 -11.14
CA ASP A 13 19.07 -0.50 -11.64
C ASP A 13 19.90 -1.27 -10.61
N ARG A 14 19.32 -1.58 -9.44
CA ARG A 14 19.96 -2.39 -8.40
C ARG A 14 19.23 -3.72 -8.21
N VAL A 15 20.00 -4.80 -8.19
CA VAL A 15 19.48 -6.16 -7.97
C VAL A 15 19.66 -6.56 -6.51
N TYR A 16 18.55 -6.86 -5.85
CA TYR A 16 18.49 -7.32 -4.47
C TYR A 16 18.12 -8.81 -4.42
N PRO A 17 19.06 -9.70 -4.05
CA PRO A 17 18.74 -11.10 -3.81
C PRO A 17 18.06 -11.27 -2.44
N LEU A 18 16.91 -11.94 -2.40
CA LEU A 18 16.10 -12.15 -1.19
C LEU A 18 15.70 -13.62 -1.06
N ASN A 19 15.61 -14.09 0.17
CA ASN A 19 15.04 -15.39 0.54
C ASN A 19 13.66 -15.15 1.14
N ILE A 20 12.60 -15.59 0.48
CA ILE A 20 11.22 -15.36 0.92
C ILE A 20 10.37 -16.63 0.81
N PRO A 21 9.30 -16.76 1.61
CA PRO A 21 8.33 -17.82 1.42
C PRO A 21 7.56 -17.62 0.09
N PRO A 22 7.16 -18.71 -0.59
CA PRO A 22 6.46 -18.67 -1.88
C PRO A 22 5.18 -17.82 -1.88
N GLU A 23 4.46 -17.81 -0.76
CA GLU A 23 3.22 -17.04 -0.59
C GLU A 23 3.43 -15.51 -0.75
N GLN A 24 4.65 -15.03 -0.53
CA GLN A 24 4.97 -13.60 -0.59
C GLN A 24 5.60 -13.17 -1.92
N GLU A 25 5.98 -14.10 -2.79
CA GLU A 25 6.68 -13.76 -4.04
C GLU A 25 5.86 -12.84 -4.94
N GLU A 26 4.59 -13.18 -5.14
CA GLU A 26 3.69 -12.41 -6.00
C GLU A 26 3.53 -10.97 -5.48
N GLY A 27 3.38 -10.82 -4.16
CA GLY A 27 3.28 -9.53 -3.48
C GLY A 27 4.52 -8.68 -3.69
N LEU A 28 5.71 -9.25 -3.45
CA LEU A 28 6.98 -8.54 -3.64
C LEU A 28 7.22 -8.15 -5.10
N ARG A 29 6.91 -9.01 -6.07
CA ARG A 29 7.05 -8.67 -7.50
C ARG A 29 6.10 -7.55 -7.92
N LYS A 30 4.85 -7.58 -7.48
CA LYS A 30 3.88 -6.50 -7.75
C LYS A 30 4.30 -5.18 -7.11
N ALA A 31 4.80 -5.21 -5.87
CA ALA A 31 5.33 -4.04 -5.19
C ALA A 31 6.53 -3.44 -5.93
N THR A 32 7.48 -4.29 -6.35
CA THR A 32 8.67 -3.88 -7.12
C THR A 32 8.29 -3.15 -8.40
N LYS A 33 7.34 -3.68 -9.18
CA LYS A 33 6.84 -3.02 -10.40
C LYS A 33 6.19 -1.67 -10.13
N LYS A 34 5.43 -1.54 -9.03
CA LYS A 34 4.80 -0.27 -8.63
C LYS A 34 5.84 0.78 -8.26
N ILE A 35 6.86 0.39 -7.51
CA ILE A 35 7.97 1.28 -7.15
C ILE A 35 8.68 1.76 -8.41
N GLU A 36 9.01 0.85 -9.34
CA GLU A 36 9.70 1.22 -10.59
C GLU A 36 8.88 2.19 -11.46
N ALA A 37 7.56 1.98 -11.57
CA ALA A 37 6.67 2.89 -12.27
C ALA A 37 6.65 4.29 -11.63
N MET A 38 6.63 4.35 -10.29
CA MET A 38 6.63 5.60 -9.55
C MET A 38 7.97 6.35 -9.68
N ILE A 39 9.10 5.63 -9.64
CA ILE A 39 10.43 6.21 -9.89
C ILE A 39 10.47 6.85 -11.28
N LYS A 40 10.01 6.15 -12.32
CA LYS A 40 9.94 6.68 -13.69
C LYS A 40 9.07 7.93 -13.79
N GLN A 41 7.95 7.98 -13.05
CA GLN A 41 7.10 9.17 -12.99
C GLN A 41 7.86 10.35 -12.38
N PHE A 42 8.55 10.15 -11.26
CA PHE A 42 9.30 11.21 -10.60
C PHE A 42 10.52 11.67 -11.41
N GLU A 43 11.23 10.75 -12.08
CA GLU A 43 12.33 11.09 -13.00
C GLU A 43 11.85 11.92 -14.21
N ASN A 44 10.63 11.67 -14.70
CA ASN A 44 10.03 12.45 -15.78
C ASN A 44 9.48 13.80 -15.31
N SER A 45 8.89 13.85 -14.11
CA SER A 45 8.23 15.04 -13.57
C SER A 45 9.19 16.01 -12.89
N TYR A 46 10.31 15.51 -12.37
CA TYR A 46 11.30 16.32 -11.69
C TYR A 46 12.68 15.99 -12.27
N ALA A 47 13.47 17.01 -12.57
CA ALA A 47 14.88 16.86 -12.97
C ALA A 47 15.77 16.41 -11.78
N VAL A 48 15.29 15.49 -10.94
CA VAL A 48 15.99 14.94 -9.80
C VAL A 48 17.08 14.02 -10.35
N ARG A 49 18.33 14.45 -10.17
CA ARG A 49 19.51 13.75 -10.67
C ARG A 49 19.95 12.62 -9.74
N ASP A 50 19.51 12.60 -8.49
CA ASP A 50 19.92 11.57 -7.52
C ASP A 50 18.82 10.50 -7.34
N LYS A 51 19.18 9.26 -7.65
CA LYS A 51 18.29 8.09 -7.49
C LYS A 51 17.92 7.85 -6.02
N GLN A 52 18.73 8.31 -5.07
CA GLN A 52 18.42 8.17 -3.65
C GLN A 52 17.28 9.09 -3.22
N ASP A 53 17.26 10.33 -3.73
CA ASP A 53 16.20 11.29 -3.43
C ASP A 53 14.86 10.86 -4.04
N VAL A 54 14.88 10.30 -5.25
CA VAL A 54 13.67 9.74 -5.88
C VAL A 54 13.12 8.58 -5.04
N LEU A 55 13.99 7.71 -4.51
CA LEU A 55 13.56 6.63 -3.61
C LEU A 55 12.97 7.15 -2.30
N ALA A 56 13.55 8.22 -1.72
CA ALA A 56 13.00 8.87 -0.53
C ALA A 56 11.61 9.49 -0.80
N MET A 57 11.42 10.13 -1.96
CA MET A 57 10.12 10.64 -2.39
C MET A 57 9.09 9.51 -2.56
N CYS A 58 9.48 8.39 -3.18
CA CYS A 58 8.62 7.22 -3.28
C CYS A 58 8.23 6.69 -1.88
N ALA A 59 9.18 6.59 -0.95
CA ALA A 59 8.91 6.12 0.41
C ALA A 59 7.92 7.04 1.14
N LEU A 60 8.08 8.36 1.03
CA LEU A 60 7.16 9.34 1.60
C LEU A 60 5.75 9.20 1.00
N GLN A 61 5.65 9.09 -0.32
CA GLN A 61 4.37 8.92 -1.01
C GLN A 61 3.65 7.65 -0.56
N PHE A 62 4.38 6.53 -0.43
CA PHE A 62 3.79 5.29 0.07
C PHE A 62 3.36 5.39 1.53
N ALA A 63 4.18 6.00 2.39
CA ALA A 63 3.80 6.24 3.79
C ALA A 63 2.54 7.10 3.89
N ALA A 64 2.49 8.22 3.17
CA ALA A 64 1.31 9.09 3.13
C ALA A 64 0.05 8.36 2.62
N GLN A 65 0.16 7.51 1.61
CA GLN A 65 -0.95 6.69 1.13
C GLN A 65 -1.45 5.67 2.17
N VAL A 66 -0.54 5.11 2.98
CA VAL A 66 -0.91 4.17 4.04
C VAL A 66 -1.62 4.90 5.18
N GLU A 67 -1.08 6.03 5.63
CA GLU A 67 -1.70 6.87 6.65
C GLU A 67 -3.08 7.38 6.21
N GLN A 68 -3.20 7.88 4.97
CA GLN A 68 -4.48 8.32 4.42
C GLN A 68 -5.52 7.19 4.42
N LYS A 69 -5.14 5.97 4.00
CA LYS A 69 -6.05 4.82 4.04
C LYS A 69 -6.48 4.42 5.45
N GLN A 70 -5.65 4.65 6.46
CA GLN A 70 -6.04 4.40 7.85
C GLN A 70 -7.10 5.41 8.31
N LEU A 71 -6.92 6.69 7.96
CA LEU A 71 -7.90 7.74 8.23
C LEU A 71 -9.24 7.48 7.52
N ASP A 72 -9.19 7.09 6.25
CA ASP A 72 -10.39 6.77 5.47
C ASP A 72 -11.15 5.58 6.07
N LYS A 73 -10.45 4.51 6.47
CA LYS A 73 -11.07 3.35 7.14
C LYS A 73 -11.73 3.69 8.47
N GLN A 74 -11.12 4.56 9.27
CA GLN A 74 -11.71 5.01 10.52
C GLN A 74 -13.01 5.76 10.27
N THR A 75 -13.02 6.61 9.23
CA THR A 75 -14.21 7.36 8.80
C THR A 75 -15.33 6.43 8.32
N ASP A 76 -15.00 5.46 7.45
CA ASP A 76 -15.97 4.48 6.95
C ASP A 76 -16.59 3.66 8.09
N THR A 77 -15.78 3.25 9.07
CA THR A 77 -16.25 2.44 10.21
C THR A 77 -17.25 3.24 11.06
N GLN A 78 -16.95 4.52 11.33
CA GLN A 78 -17.86 5.40 12.06
C GLN A 78 -19.19 5.60 11.33
N GLN A 79 -19.16 5.82 10.02
CA GLN A 79 -20.38 5.96 9.20
C GLN A 79 -21.23 4.70 9.21
N VAL A 80 -20.60 3.52 9.12
CA VAL A 80 -21.31 2.24 9.19
C VAL A 80 -21.96 2.04 10.56
N GLU A 81 -21.27 2.39 11.65
CA GLU A 81 -21.84 2.34 13.00
C GLU A 81 -23.04 3.27 13.18
N GLU A 82 -22.97 4.50 12.65
CA GLU A 82 -24.09 5.45 12.69
C GLU A 82 -25.30 4.94 11.92
N GLN A 83 -25.10 4.39 10.72
CA GLN A 83 -26.18 3.81 9.93
C GLN A 83 -26.82 2.60 10.61
N LEU A 84 -26.01 1.74 11.26
CA LEU A 84 -26.52 0.60 12.03
C LEU A 84 -27.32 1.04 13.25
N LYS A 85 -26.88 2.10 13.95
CA LYS A 85 -27.65 2.67 15.07
C LYS A 85 -28.98 3.26 14.61
N ALA A 86 -28.98 4.01 13.52
CA ALA A 86 -30.21 4.57 12.93
C ALA A 86 -31.18 3.46 12.52
N LEU A 87 -30.67 2.38 11.91
CA LEU A 87 -31.49 1.22 11.54
C LEU A 87 -32.08 0.51 12.76
N ASN A 88 -31.28 0.30 13.81
CA ASN A 88 -31.76 -0.30 15.06
C ASN A 88 -32.82 0.55 15.74
N GLN A 89 -32.67 1.88 15.71
CA GLN A 89 -33.64 2.80 16.29
C GLN A 89 -34.97 2.76 15.53
N LEU A 90 -34.94 2.75 14.20
CA LEU A 90 -36.14 2.56 13.37
C LEU A 90 -36.83 1.22 13.66
N LEU A 91 -36.06 0.13 13.79
CA LEU A 91 -36.62 -1.17 14.14
C LEU A 91 -37.25 -1.18 15.54
N GLN A 92 -36.64 -0.51 16.52
CA GLN A 92 -37.20 -0.36 17.85
C GLN A 92 -38.50 0.45 17.84
N GLU A 93 -38.57 1.54 17.09
CA GLU A 93 -39.79 2.35 16.93
C GLU A 93 -40.93 1.57 16.25
N HIS A 94 -40.61 0.62 15.37
CA HIS A 94 -41.61 -0.22 14.70
C HIS A 94 -42.00 -1.50 15.46
N LEU A 95 -41.20 -1.92 16.46
CA LEU A 95 -41.50 -3.07 17.33
C LEU A 95 -42.13 -2.69 18.67
N SER A 96 -42.14 -1.40 19.04
CA SER A 96 -42.87 -0.84 20.18
C SER A 96 -44.30 -0.47 19.81
#